data_AF-A0AAU7A6B8-F1
#
_entry.id   AF-A0AAU7A6B8-F1
#
_cell.length_a   1.000
_cell.length_b   1.000
_cell.length_c   1.000
_cell.angle_alpha   90.00
_cell.angle_beta   90.00
_cell.angle_gamma   90.00
#
_symmetry.space_group_name_H-M   'P 1'
#
loop_
_entity.id
_entity.type
_entity.pdbx_description
1 polymer ?
#
loop_
_entity_poly.entity_id
_entity_poly.type
_entity_poly.pdbx_seq_one_letter_code
_entity_poly.pdbx_strand_id
1 'polypeptide(L)' 'MLHHRGFEIPYSEPITLIFECFAEWCGSLAAEEKIIAFAAVEDFELRLRVQPCNLTVFPVECDENAQRLLGCHLQGQCH' A
#
# COMPACT_ATOMS: atom_id res chain seq x y z
N MET A 1 16.59 -2.52 -0.39
CA MET A 1 16.48 -3.19 -1.71
C MET A 1 15.17 -3.97 -1.69
N LEU A 2 14.31 -3.82 -2.71
CA LEU A 2 13.01 -4.51 -2.78
C LEU A 2 13.27 -6.01 -3.01
N HIS A 3 12.97 -6.86 -2.03
CA HIS A 3 13.12 -8.30 -2.16
C HIS A 3 11.76 -8.91 -2.55
N HIS A 4 11.74 -10.15 -3.05
CA HIS A 4 10.49 -10.86 -3.36
C HIS A 4 9.60 -11.09 -2.13
N ARG A 5 10.13 -10.84 -0.92
CA ARG A 5 9.41 -10.86 0.34
C ARG A 5 8.97 -9.47 0.85
N GLY A 6 9.14 -8.43 0.02
CA GLY A 6 8.99 -7.04 0.41
C GLY A 6 10.28 -6.44 0.96
N PHE A 7 10.15 -5.45 1.85
CA PHE A 7 11.29 -4.78 2.48
C PHE A 7 11.81 -5.60 3.67
N GLU A 8 13.00 -6.19 3.56
CA GLU A 8 13.67 -6.86 4.69
C GLU A 8 14.42 -5.88 5.60
N ILE A 9 14.64 -4.65 5.13
CA ILE A 9 15.24 -3.54 5.87
C ILE A 9 14.23 -2.39 5.84
N PRO A 10 13.99 -1.68 6.96
CA PRO A 10 13.12 -0.51 6.97
C PRO A 10 13.48 0.46 5.85
N TYR A 11 12.48 0.86 5.07
CA TYR A 11 12.63 1.86 4.03
C TYR A 11 12.34 3.24 4.61
N SER A 12 13.27 4.18 4.42
CA SER A 12 13.19 5.54 4.98
C SER A 12 13.27 6.65 3.93
N GLU A 13 13.27 6.31 2.65
CA GLU A 13 13.27 7.30 1.58
C GLU A 13 11.85 7.82 1.31
N PRO A 14 11.70 8.98 0.67
CA PRO A 14 10.40 9.54 0.33
C PRO A 14 9.57 8.61 -0.57
N ILE A 15 8.26 8.64 -0.36
CA ILE A 15 7.25 8.03 -1.25
C ILE A 15 6.33 9.13 -1.74
N THR A 16 6.03 9.16 -3.04
CA THR A 16 5.06 10.10 -3.60
C THR A 16 3.64 9.54 -3.43
N LEU A 17 2.77 10.31 -2.79
CA LEU A 17 1.35 9.99 -2.66
C LEU A 17 0.58 10.58 -3.84
N ILE A 18 -0.21 9.74 -4.51
CA ILE A 18 -1.08 10.13 -5.62
C ILE A 18 -2.51 9.87 -5.19
N PHE A 19 -3.25 10.93 -4.90
CA PHE A 19 -4.67 10.83 -4.56
C PHE A 19 -5.49 10.77 -5.86
N GLU A 20 -6.24 9.68 -6.03
CA GLU A 20 -7.11 9.48 -7.18
C GLU A 20 -8.56 9.69 -6.79
N CYS A 21 -9.37 10.16 -7.74
CA CYS A 21 -10.80 10.37 -7.55
C CYS A 21 -11.59 9.60 -8.61
N PHE A 22 -12.67 8.97 -8.18
CA PHE A 22 -13.70 8.37 -9.04
C PHE A 22 -14.97 9.19 -8.89
N ALA A 23 -15.25 10.03 -9.89
CA ALA A 23 -16.27 11.08 -9.80
C ALA A 23 -16.04 11.99 -8.59
N GLU A 24 -17.05 12.21 -7.73
CA GLU A 24 -16.93 13.02 -6.52
C GLU A 24 -16.19 12.34 -5.34
N TRP A 25 -15.79 11.08 -5.45
CA TRP A 25 -15.12 10.35 -4.37
C TRP A 25 -13.63 10.27 -4.58
N CYS A 26 -12.85 10.91 -3.71
CA CYS A 26 -11.40 10.84 -3.71
C CYS A 26 -10.88 9.87 -2.65
N GLY A 27 -9.73 9.26 -2.92
CA GLY A 27 -8.97 8.59 -1.88
C GLY A 27 -8.57 9.56 -0.78
N SER A 28 -8.46 9.05 0.44
CA SER A 28 -8.09 9.83 1.62
C SER A 28 -7.25 8.98 2.57
N LEU A 29 -6.33 9.60 3.29
CA LEU A 29 -5.59 8.99 4.39
C LEU A 29 -5.70 9.89 5.62
N ALA A 30 -5.88 9.31 6.80
CA ALA A 30 -5.81 10.09 8.02
C ALA A 30 -4.34 10.41 8.35
N ALA A 31 -4.11 11.56 8.98
CA ALA A 31 -2.79 11.90 9.50
C ALA A 31 -2.38 10.88 10.57
N GLU A 32 -1.09 10.49 10.57
CA GLU A 32 -0.49 9.54 11.52
C GLU A 32 -1.08 8.12 11.49
N GLU A 33 -1.92 7.79 10.50
CA GLU A 33 -2.48 6.46 10.33
C GLU A 33 -1.40 5.44 9.94
N LYS A 34 -1.40 4.30 10.62
CA LYS A 34 -0.55 3.16 10.24
C LYS A 34 -1.28 2.31 9.21
N ILE A 35 -0.69 2.20 8.03
CA ILE A 35 -1.25 1.49 6.89
C ILE A 35 -0.32 0.40 6.36
N ILE A 36 -0.91 -0.59 5.70
CA ILE A 36 -0.25 -1.52 4.79
C ILE A 36 -0.63 -1.10 3.39
N ALA A 37 0.33 -1.00 2.48
CA ALA A 37 0.05 -0.51 1.15
C ALA A 37 0.89 -1.20 0.07
N PHE A 38 0.33 -1.29 -1.13
CA PHE A 38 1.07 -1.65 -2.34
C PHE A 38 1.55 -0.39 -3.05
N ALA A 39 2.86 -0.19 -3.06
CA ALA A 39 3.50 0.87 -3.83
C ALA A 39 4.08 0.30 -5.13
N ALA A 40 4.00 1.09 -6.20
CA ALA A 40 4.64 0.78 -7.47
C ALA A 40 5.99 1.50 -7.57
N VAL A 41 6.94 0.89 -8.29
CA VAL A 41 8.17 1.57 -8.70
C VAL A 41 7.93 2.12 -10.11
N GLU A 42 7.87 3.43 -10.24
CA GLU A 42 7.72 4.14 -11.52
C GLU A 42 8.83 5.20 -11.60
N ASP A 43 9.54 5.29 -12.73
CA ASP A 43 10.63 6.26 -12.92
C ASP A 43 11.70 6.24 -11.82
N PHE A 44 11.98 5.06 -11.26
CA PHE A 44 12.88 4.85 -10.11
C PHE A 44 12.41 5.45 -8.78
N GLU A 45 11.15 5.88 -8.69
CA GLU A 45 10.53 6.40 -7.48
C GLU A 45 9.42 5.46 -6.98
N LEU A 46 9.22 5.39 -5.67
CA LEU A 46 8.05 4.72 -5.10
C LEU A 46 6.84 5.64 -5.16
N ARG A 47 5.77 5.14 -5.76
CA ARG A 47 4.49 5.84 -5.87
C ARG A 47 3.40 5.00 -5.23
N LEU A 48 2.65 5.62 -4.32
CA LEU A 48 1.48 5.05 -3.71
C LEU A 48 0.23 5.76 -4.22
N ARG A 49 -0.61 5.02 -4.96
CA ARG A 49 -1.93 5.50 -5.38
C ARG A 49 -2.92 5.28 -4.25
N VAL A 50 -3.58 6.34 -3.81
CA VAL A 50 -4.63 6.31 -2.79
C VAL A 50 -5.96 6.47 -3.51
N GLN A 51 -6.74 5.39 -3.54
CA GLN A 51 -8.02 5.31 -4.24
C GLN A 51 -9.19 5.29 -3.25
N PRO A 52 -10.39 5.76 -3.64
CA PRO A 52 -11.56 5.77 -2.75
C PRO A 52 -12.06 4.38 -2.35
N CYS A 53 -11.66 3.31 -3.06
CA CYS A 53 -12.13 1.94 -2.81
C CYS A 53 -11.13 1.07 -2.02
N ASN A 54 -10.10 1.65 -1.37
CA ASN A 54 -9.13 0.95 -0.52
C ASN A 54 -8.53 -0.33 -1.15
N LEU A 55 -8.20 -0.28 -2.44
CA LEU A 55 -7.64 -1.43 -3.18
C LEU A 55 -6.13 -1.58 -2.98
N THR A 56 -5.47 -0.49 -2.62
CA THR A 56 -4.00 -0.38 -2.55
C THR A 56 -3.52 0.02 -1.16
N VAL A 57 -4.42 0.46 -0.28
CA VAL A 57 -4.12 0.92 1.07
C VAL A 57 -5.10 0.26 2.04
N PHE A 58 -4.56 -0.29 3.12
CA PHE A 58 -5.28 -1.08 4.11
C PHE A 58 -4.89 -0.63 5.51
N PRO A 59 -5.84 -0.46 6.44
CA PRO A 59 -5.52 -0.12 7.83
C PRO A 59 -4.82 -1.30 8.51
N VAL A 60 -3.76 -1.01 9.27
CA VAL A 60 -3.00 -2.02 10.04
C VAL A 60 -3.85 -2.65 11.16
N GLU A 61 -4.80 -1.88 11.73
CA GLU A 61 -5.62 -2.30 12.87
C GLU A 61 -6.58 -3.45 12.56
N CYS A 62 -6.70 -3.86 11.30
CA CYS A 62 -7.46 -5.01 10.88
C CYS A 62 -6.52 -6.23 10.79
N ASP A 63 -6.39 -6.99 11.87
CA ASP A 63 -5.43 -8.11 12.02
C ASP A 63 -5.48 -9.12 10.86
N GLU A 64 -6.64 -9.32 10.23
CA GLU A 64 -6.81 -10.23 9.10
C GLU A 64 -6.20 -9.68 7.79
N ASN A 65 -6.12 -8.36 7.61
CA ASN A 65 -5.62 -7.74 6.38
C ASN A 65 -4.13 -7.99 6.22
N ALA A 66 -3.33 -7.84 7.28
CA ALA A 66 -1.89 -8.05 7.21
C ALA A 66 -1.54 -9.46 6.72
N GLN A 67 -2.19 -10.48 7.29
CA GLN A 67 -1.95 -11.88 6.93
C GLN A 67 -2.47 -12.20 5.52
N ARG A 68 -3.66 -11.73 5.14
CA ARG A 68 -4.18 -11.90 3.77
C ARG A 68 -3.29 -11.26 2.72
N LEU A 69 -2.85 -10.03 2.96
CA LEU A 69 -2.00 -9.29 2.03
C LEU A 69 -0.62 -9.93 1.89
N LEU A 70 -0.04 -10.41 3.00
CA LEU A 70 1.19 -11.19 2.97
C LEU A 70 1.00 -12.54 2.26
N GLY A 71 -0.13 -13.23 2.47
CA GLY A 71 -0.48 -14.46 1.76
C GLY A 71 -0.61 -14.24 0.25
N CYS A 72 -1.29 -13.17 -0.16
CA CYS A 72 -1.38 -12.76 -1.55
C CYS A 72 -0.01 -12.40 -2.13
N HIS A 73 0.78 -11.56 -1.45
CA HIS A 73 2.07 -11.08 -1.93
C HIS A 73 3.14 -12.20 -2.02
N LEU A 74 3.24 -13.04 -1.00
CA LEU A 74 4.29 -14.05 -0.88
C LEU A 74 3.91 -15.40 -1.51
N GLN A 75 2.62 -15.75 -1.50
CA GLN A 75 2.14 -17.08 -1.85
C GLN A 75 1.12 -17.08 -3.00
N GLY A 76 0.74 -15.91 -3.53
CA GLY A 76 -0.25 -15.78 -4.60
C GLY A 76 -1.69 -16.07 -4.18
N GLN A 77 -1.96 -16.16 -2.87
CA GLN A 77 -3.28 -16.49 -2.33
C GLN A 77 -4.11 -15.21 -2.13
N CYS A 78 -4.59 -14.63 -3.22
CA CYS A 78 -5.35 -13.38 -3.21
C CYS A 78 -6.86 -13.69 -3.17
N HIS A 79 -7.38 -13.87 -1.95
CA HIS A 79 -8.81 -14.05 -1.66
C HIS A 79 -9.27 -13.03 -0.64
#